data_AF-A0A800LPX4-F1
#
_entry.id   AF-A0A800LPX4-F1
#
_cell.length_a   1.000
_cell.length_b   1.000
_cell.length_c   1.000
_cell.angle_alpha   90.00
_cell.angle_beta   90.00
_cell.angle_gamma   90.00
#
_symmetry.space_group_name_H-M   'P 1'
#
loop_
_entity.id
_entity.type
_entity.pdbx_description
1 polymer ?
#
loop_
_entity_poly.entity_id
_entity_poly.type
_entity_poly.pdbx_seq_one_letter_code
_entity_poly.pdbx_strand_id
1 'polypeptide(L)'
;VGAIAERRIDRLLDKTRSHGLPAFLADDPGVDSGLMISHYTVAAMCAENKRLCTPASVDSLPTSGMQEDHVSMAWGAVRKLRKVVDNLRRILA
;
A
#
# COMPACT_ATOMS: atom_id res chain seq x y z
N VAL A 1 -2.26 8.38 -2.25
CA VAL A 1 -3.64 7.87 -2.16
C VAL A 1 -3.77 6.72 -1.16
N GLY A 2 -3.15 5.56 -1.38
CA GLY A 2 -3.28 4.40 -0.47
C GLY A 2 -2.99 4.70 1.02
N ALA A 3 -1.90 5.41 1.31
CA ALA A 3 -1.61 5.83 2.70
C ALA A 3 -2.68 6.75 3.32
N ILE A 4 -3.32 7.60 2.51
CA ILE A 4 -4.42 8.47 3.00
C ILE A 4 -5.66 7.62 3.30
N ALA A 5 -6.00 6.69 2.41
CA ALA A 5 -7.10 5.76 2.61
C ALA A 5 -6.88 4.91 3.87
N GLU A 6 -5.67 4.39 4.06
CA GLU A 6 -5.32 3.62 5.25
C GLU A 6 -5.44 4.45 6.54
N ARG A 7 -5.00 5.72 6.58
CA ARG A 7 -5.22 6.59 7.75
C ARG A 7 -6.71 6.86 8.03
N ARG A 8 -7.56 6.89 7.00
CA ARG A 8 -9.01 7.04 7.16
C ARG A 8 -9.64 5.76 7.71
N ILE A 9 -9.19 4.60 7.23
CA ILE A 9 -9.60 3.28 7.76
C ILE A 9 -9.18 3.17 9.23
N ASP A 10 -7.92 3.45 9.56
CA ASP A 10 -7.39 3.46 10.93
C ASP A 10 -8.25 4.32 11.89
N ARG A 11 -8.64 5.52 11.44
CA ARG A 11 -9.54 6.39 12.22
C ARG A 11 -10.94 5.81 12.38
N LEU A 12 -11.49 5.20 11.33
CA LEU A 12 -12.82 4.58 11.34
C LEU A 12 -12.89 3.40 12.31
N LEU A 13 -11.82 2.62 12.41
CA LEU A 13 -11.75 1.42 13.25
C LEU A 13 -11.39 1.70 14.71
N ASP A 14 -10.89 2.91 15.03
CA ASP A 14 -10.54 3.28 16.39
C ASP A 14 -11.76 3.82 17.16
N LYS A 15 -12.14 3.11 18.22
CA LYS A 15 -13.25 3.48 19.13
C LYS A 15 -13.16 4.92 19.66
N THR A 16 -11.96 5.44 19.88
CA THR A 16 -11.76 6.78 20.45
C THR A 16 -11.85 7.91 19.42
N ARG A 17 -11.67 7.60 18.12
CA ARG A 17 -11.61 8.60 17.03
C ARG A 17 -12.74 8.48 16.00
N SER A 18 -13.60 7.47 16.14
CA SER A 18 -14.67 7.09 15.21
C SER A 18 -16.07 7.61 15.57
N HIS A 19 -16.17 8.49 16.57
CA HIS A 19 -17.42 9.18 16.95
C HIS A 19 -18.59 8.24 17.33
N GLY A 20 -18.32 7.26 18.21
CA GLY A 20 -19.35 6.39 18.77
C GLY A 20 -19.51 5.04 18.07
N LEU A 21 -18.66 4.73 17.08
CA LEU A 21 -18.62 3.40 16.48
C LEU A 21 -17.94 2.38 17.42
N PRO A 22 -18.34 1.10 17.35
CA PRO A 22 -17.66 0.04 18.08
C PRO A 22 -16.22 -0.16 17.58
N ALA A 23 -15.36 -0.67 18.46
CA ALA A 23 -13.95 -0.93 18.11
C ALA A 23 -13.87 -1.90 16.93
N PHE A 24 -13.06 -1.56 15.92
CA PHE A 24 -12.88 -2.34 14.69
C PHE A 24 -14.17 -2.64 13.93
N LEU A 25 -15.26 -1.94 14.22
CA LEU A 25 -16.62 -2.25 13.75
C LEU A 25 -17.07 -3.68 14.07
N ALA A 26 -16.58 -4.26 15.18
CA ALA A 26 -16.99 -5.58 15.66
C ALA A 26 -18.40 -5.53 16.28
N ASP A 27 -19.21 -6.54 16.03
CA ASP A 27 -20.56 -6.71 16.61
C ASP A 27 -20.50 -7.18 18.06
N ASP A 28 -19.63 -8.16 18.36
CA ASP A 28 -19.35 -8.67 19.71
C ASP A 28 -17.84 -8.55 20.07
N PRO A 29 -17.38 -7.38 20.54
CA PRO A 29 -15.98 -7.13 20.83
C PRO A 29 -15.42 -8.03 21.93
N GLY A 30 -14.33 -8.74 21.62
CA GLY A 30 -13.66 -9.68 22.53
C GLY A 30 -13.84 -11.14 22.12
N VAL A 31 -14.92 -11.44 21.40
CA VAL A 31 -15.12 -12.73 20.70
C VAL A 31 -14.83 -12.57 19.21
N ASP A 32 -15.28 -11.47 18.59
CA ASP A 32 -14.94 -11.09 17.21
C ASP A 32 -13.90 -9.95 17.16
N SER A 33 -13.02 -10.04 16.17
CA SER A 33 -12.01 -9.03 15.84
C SER A 33 -12.52 -7.95 14.86
N GLY A 34 -13.71 -8.13 14.28
CA GLY A 34 -14.28 -7.24 13.29
C GLY A 34 -13.33 -7.05 12.11
N LEU A 35 -13.04 -5.80 11.75
CA LEU A 35 -12.16 -5.45 10.64
C LEU A 35 -10.68 -5.27 11.03
N MET A 36 -10.27 -5.70 12.23
CA MET A 36 -8.88 -5.55 12.68
C MET A 36 -7.89 -6.21 11.70
N ILE A 37 -8.14 -7.46 11.29
CA ILE A 37 -7.26 -8.20 10.38
C ILE A 37 -7.27 -7.60 8.96
N SER A 38 -8.42 -7.07 8.53
CA SER A 38 -8.52 -6.32 7.28
C SER A 38 -7.60 -5.10 7.31
N HIS A 39 -7.55 -4.36 8.42
CA HIS A 39 -6.64 -3.23 8.57
C HIS A 39 -5.17 -3.64 8.56
N TYR A 40 -4.80 -4.77 9.15
CA TYR A 40 -3.43 -5.30 9.05
C TYR A 40 -3.02 -5.54 7.60
N THR A 41 -3.93 -6.09 6.80
CA THR A 41 -3.72 -6.32 5.37
C THR A 41 -3.53 -5.00 4.61
N VAL A 42 -4.36 -4.00 4.89
CA VAL A 42 -4.25 -2.66 4.31
C VAL A 42 -2.91 -1.99 4.69
N ALA A 43 -2.51 -2.09 5.95
CA ALA A 43 -1.25 -1.55 6.45
C ALA A 43 -0.03 -2.22 5.78
N ALA A 44 -0.07 -3.55 5.63
CA ALA A 44 0.95 -4.31 4.93
C ALA A 44 1.08 -3.90 3.46
N MET A 45 -0.04 -3.74 2.75
CA MET A 45 -0.05 -3.24 1.37
C MET A 45 0.49 -1.81 1.26
N CYS A 46 0.17 -0.94 2.21
CA CYS A 46 0.75 0.41 2.25
C CYS A 46 2.26 0.39 2.47
N ALA A 47 2.76 -0.50 3.34
CA ALA A 47 4.20 -0.67 3.57
C ALA A 47 4.91 -1.25 2.32
N GLU A 48 4.30 -2.20 1.62
CA GLU A 48 4.80 -2.72 0.35
C GLU A 48 4.87 -1.62 -0.71
N ASN A 49 3.80 -0.83 -0.86
CA ASN A 49 3.76 0.28 -1.80
C ASN A 49 4.89 1.29 -1.55
N LYS A 50 5.20 1.61 -0.28
CA LYS A 50 6.33 2.50 0.04
C LYS A 50 7.66 1.96 -0.49
N ARG A 51 7.92 0.65 -0.36
CA ARG A 51 9.13 0.01 -0.90
C ARG A 51 9.16 0.02 -2.43
N LEU A 52 8.00 -0.19 -3.07
CA LEU A 52 7.88 -0.17 -4.53
C LEU A 52 8.01 1.24 -5.12
N CYS A 53 7.76 2.29 -4.35
CA CYS A 53 7.88 3.66 -4.82
C CYS A 53 9.33 4.17 -4.94
N THR A 54 10.34 3.38 -4.54
CA THR A 54 11.73 3.70 -4.88
C THR A 54 11.88 3.72 -6.41
N PRO A 55 12.35 4.83 -7.02
CA PRO A 55 12.41 4.96 -8.48
C PRO A 55 13.20 3.81 -9.09
N ALA A 56 12.76 3.25 -10.22
CA ALA A 56 13.54 2.22 -10.92
C ALA A 56 14.71 2.81 -11.72
N SER A 57 14.63 4.09 -12.08
CA SER A 57 15.61 4.79 -12.91
C SER A 57 16.93 5.07 -12.21
N VAL A 58 16.99 5.00 -10.87
CA VAL A 58 18.24 5.22 -10.11
C VAL A 58 19.20 4.03 -10.22
N ASP A 59 18.70 2.88 -10.66
CA ASP A 59 19.46 1.64 -10.84
C ASP A 59 19.82 1.40 -12.33
N SER A 60 20.05 2.48 -13.09
CA SER A 60 20.47 2.39 -14.49
C SER A 60 21.81 1.67 -14.61
N LEU A 61 21.91 0.74 -15.57
CA LEU A 61 23.15 0.02 -15.87
C LEU A 61 23.46 0.13 -17.37
N PRO A 62 24.72 0.33 -17.76
CA PRO A 62 25.11 0.32 -19.15
C PRO A 62 24.78 -1.01 -19.83
N THR A 63 24.28 -0.95 -21.05
CA THR A 63 23.99 -2.14 -21.86
C THR A 63 24.59 -2.00 -23.26
N SER A 64 24.37 -3.02 -24.11
CA SER A 64 24.81 -3.00 -25.52
C SER A 64 26.29 -2.67 -25.71
N GLY A 65 27.16 -3.16 -24.82
CA GLY A 65 28.60 -2.90 -24.88
C GLY A 65 28.99 -1.43 -24.65
N MET A 66 28.35 -0.76 -23.68
CA MET A 66 28.51 0.67 -23.35
C MET A 66 27.89 1.66 -24.35
N GLN A 67 27.15 1.19 -25.36
CA GLN A 67 26.43 2.09 -26.28
C GLN A 67 25.18 2.71 -25.63
N GLU A 68 24.58 2.01 -24.67
CA GLU A 68 23.45 2.49 -23.88
C GLU A 68 23.94 2.67 -22.44
N ASP A 69 24.69 3.73 -22.19
CA ASP A 69 25.25 4.08 -20.87
C ASP A 69 24.19 4.63 -19.89
N HIS A 70 23.09 5.18 -20.42
CA HIS A 70 21.94 5.65 -19.67
C HIS A 70 20.65 4.94 -20.10
N VAL A 71 20.17 4.02 -19.27
CA VAL A 71 18.97 3.22 -19.55
C VAL A 71 17.82 3.64 -18.64
N SER A 72 16.64 3.87 -19.22
CA SER A 72 15.47 4.41 -18.50
C SER A 72 14.91 3.51 -17.39
N MET A 73 15.22 2.21 -17.43
CA MET A 73 14.63 1.18 -16.56
C MET A 73 13.09 1.15 -16.59
N ALA A 74 12.48 1.59 -17.71
CA ALA A 74 11.03 1.77 -17.86
C ALA A 74 10.25 0.47 -17.60
N TRP A 75 10.77 -0.68 -18.03
CA TRP A 75 10.13 -1.98 -17.78
C TRP A 75 10.02 -2.28 -16.27
N GLY A 76 11.09 -2.05 -15.52
CA GLY A 76 11.09 -2.19 -14.06
C GLY A 76 10.11 -1.22 -13.39
N ALA A 77 10.09 0.03 -13.85
CA ALA A 77 9.16 1.05 -13.36
C ALA A 77 7.69 0.63 -13.55
N VAL A 78 7.32 0.13 -14.74
CA VAL A 78 5.95 -0.31 -15.04
C VAL A 78 5.54 -1.51 -14.20
N ARG A 79 6.44 -2.46 -13.94
CA ARG A 79 6.16 -3.61 -13.05
C ARG A 79 5.90 -3.16 -11.61
N LYS A 80 6.72 -2.23 -11.08
CA LYS A 80 6.49 -1.63 -9.75
C LYS A 80 5.14 -0.92 -9.70
N LEU A 81 4.84 -0.09 -10.71
CA LEU A 81 3.58 0.66 -10.81
C LEU A 81 2.36 -0.26 -10.83
N ARG A 82 2.38 -1.31 -11.67
CA ARG A 82 1.24 -2.26 -11.78
C ARG A 82 0.88 -2.85 -10.41
N LYS A 83 1.89 -3.30 -9.66
CA LYS A 83 1.69 -3.85 -8.31
C LYS A 83 1.14 -2.81 -7.33
N VAL A 84 1.64 -1.57 -7.36
CA VAL A 84 1.12 -0.46 -6.53
C VAL A 84 -0.35 -0.18 -6.86
N VAL A 85 -0.73 -0.18 -8.13
CA VAL A 85 -2.12 0.04 -8.55
C VAL A 85 -3.03 -1.11 -8.09
N ASP A 86 -2.59 -2.35 -8.20
CA ASP A 86 -3.37 -3.51 -7.73
C ASP A 86 -3.56 -3.49 -6.21
N ASN A 87 -2.50 -3.15 -5.47
CA ASN A 87 -2.58 -2.94 -4.02
C ASN A 87 -3.52 -1.77 -3.69
N LEU A 88 -3.47 -0.67 -4.44
CA LEU A 88 -4.37 0.46 -4.24
C LEU A 88 -5.83 0.08 -4.46
N ARG A 89 -6.14 -0.71 -5.49
CA ARG A 89 -7.49 -1.23 -5.72
C ARG A 89 -8.00 -2.04 -4.53
N ARG A 90 -7.15 -2.90 -3.95
CA ARG A 90 -7.49 -3.71 -2.77
C ARG A 90 -7.66 -2.88 -1.50
N ILE A 91 -6.90 -1.79 -1.35
CA ILE A 91 -7.04 -0.87 -0.20
C ILE A 91 -8.37 -0.10 -0.27
N LEU A 92 -8.92 0.13 -1.47
CA LEU A 92 -10.12 0.93 -1.70
C LEU A 92 -11.42 0.10 -1.84
N ALA A 93 -11.30 -1.22 -2.00
CA ALA A 93 -12.43 -2.14 -2.12
C ALA A 93 -13.02 -2.48 -0.75
#